data_AF-A0A067DCM2-F1
#
_entry.id   AF-A0A067DCM2-F1
#
_cell.length_a   1.000
_cell.length_b   1.000
_cell.length_c   1.000
_cell.angle_alpha   90.00
_cell.angle_beta   90.00
_cell.angle_gamma   90.00
#
_symmetry.space_group_name_H-M   'P 1'
#
loop_
_entity.id
_entity.type
_entity.pdbx_description
1 polymer ?
#
loop_
_entity_poly.entity_id
_entity_poly.type
_entity_poly.pdbx_seq_one_letter_code
_entity_poly.pdbx_strand_id
1 'polypeptide(L)'
;MAAEKEGGIVKKGHEEGLKLAVALLKKFELPEGLLPLANVVEVGYVESTGYMWIVQQNKVEHEFKLISKLVSYDTEINGYVDKMKIKKLRGVKAKELMLWPP
;
A
#
# COMPACT_ATOMS: atom_id res chain seq x y z
N MET A 1 -11.87 -11.55 -9.75
CA MET A 1 -10.66 -11.00 -9.10
C MET A 1 -9.45 -10.90 -10.05
N ALA A 2 -9.37 -11.68 -11.16
CA ALA A 2 -8.29 -11.55 -12.15
C ALA A 2 -8.47 -10.38 -13.16
N ALA A 3 -9.72 -10.01 -13.48
CA ALA A 3 -10.04 -8.97 -14.46
C ALA A 3 -9.54 -7.57 -14.10
N GLU A 4 -9.33 -7.28 -12.81
CA GLU A 4 -8.87 -5.96 -12.35
C GLU A 4 -7.36 -5.76 -12.52
N LYS A 5 -6.61 -6.85 -12.73
CA LYS A 5 -5.15 -6.83 -12.97
C LYS A 5 -4.81 -6.83 -14.47
N GLU A 6 -5.81 -6.91 -15.33
CA GLU A 6 -5.63 -7.07 -16.78
C GLU A 6 -5.07 -5.78 -17.40
N GLY A 7 -3.96 -5.90 -18.14
CA GLY A 7 -3.23 -4.76 -18.70
C GLY A 7 -2.39 -3.96 -17.68
N GLY A 8 -2.25 -4.47 -16.44
CA GLY A 8 -1.43 -3.83 -15.42
C GLY A 8 0.08 -4.01 -15.63
N ILE A 9 0.84 -2.96 -15.30
CA ILE A 9 2.30 -3.04 -15.18
C ILE A 9 2.62 -3.74 -13.87
N VAL A 10 3.34 -4.86 -13.95
CA VAL A 10 3.72 -5.67 -12.80
C VAL A 10 5.23 -5.70 -12.66
N LYS A 11 5.72 -5.35 -11.47
CA LYS A 11 7.13 -5.40 -11.10
C LYS A 11 7.33 -6.37 -9.95
N LYS A 12 8.22 -7.35 -10.16
CA LYS A 12 8.56 -8.37 -9.18
C LYS A 12 9.87 -8.03 -8.49
N GLY A 13 9.97 -8.39 -7.22
CA GLY A 13 11.15 -8.16 -6.39
C GLY A 13 11.11 -6.85 -5.62
N HIS A 14 11.92 -6.81 -4.55
CA HIS A 14 11.84 -5.75 -3.55
C HIS A 14 12.19 -4.37 -4.11
N GLU A 15 13.30 -4.26 -4.84
CA GLU A 15 13.79 -2.98 -5.36
C GLU A 15 12.90 -2.41 -6.47
N GLU A 16 12.57 -3.22 -7.48
CA GLU A 16 11.71 -2.80 -8.59
C GLU A 16 10.27 -2.51 -8.12
N GLY A 17 9.76 -3.31 -7.17
CA GLY A 17 8.46 -3.09 -6.55
C GLY A 17 8.41 -1.79 -5.75
N LEU A 18 9.43 -1.51 -4.94
CA LEU A 18 9.55 -0.24 -4.20
C LEU A 18 9.63 0.96 -5.14
N LYS A 19 10.46 0.88 -6.20
CA LYS A 19 10.55 1.95 -7.20
C LYS A 19 9.21 2.23 -7.85
N LEU A 20 8.45 1.19 -8.21
CA LEU A 20 7.11 1.35 -8.77
C LEU A 20 6.15 1.95 -7.75
N ALA A 21 6.13 1.45 -6.52
CA ALA A 21 5.26 1.98 -5.46
C ALA A 21 5.53 3.47 -5.18
N VAL A 22 6.79 3.87 -5.04
CA VAL A 22 7.18 5.28 -4.84
C VAL A 22 6.81 6.13 -6.05
N ALA A 23 7.04 5.63 -7.27
CA ALA A 23 6.64 6.34 -8.49
C ALA A 23 5.13 6.55 -8.57
N LEU A 24 4.33 5.57 -8.13
CA LEU A 24 2.87 5.70 -8.05
C LEU A 24 2.46 6.73 -7.01
N LEU A 25 3.02 6.67 -5.80
CA LEU A 25 2.76 7.66 -4.76
C LEU A 25 3.04 9.07 -5.28
N LYS A 26 4.19 9.28 -5.92
CA LYS A 26 4.56 10.57 -6.53
C LYS A 26 3.62 10.98 -7.67
N LYS A 27 3.28 10.05 -8.57
CA LYS A 27 2.36 10.29 -9.70
C LYS A 27 0.98 10.74 -9.23
N PHE A 28 0.52 10.25 -8.08
CA PHE A 28 -0.77 10.57 -7.50
C PHE A 28 -0.70 11.61 -6.37
N GLU A 29 0.45 12.28 -6.17
CA GLU A 29 0.65 13.30 -5.12
C GLU A 29 0.34 12.78 -3.70
N LEU A 30 0.64 11.51 -3.46
CA LEU A 30 0.56 10.87 -2.16
C LEU A 30 1.93 10.96 -1.44
N PRO A 31 1.93 10.99 -0.10
CA PRO A 31 3.18 10.97 0.67
C PRO A 31 4.00 9.70 0.38
N GLU A 32 5.28 9.87 0.04
CA GLU A 32 6.18 8.75 -0.28
C GLU A 32 6.38 7.78 0.91
N GLY A 33 6.19 8.27 2.14
CA GLY A 33 6.27 7.48 3.38
C GLY A 33 4.97 6.77 3.79
N LEU A 34 3.93 6.76 2.96
CA LEU A 34 2.62 6.20 3.32
C LEU A 34 2.64 4.67 3.47
N LEU A 35 3.57 3.99 2.79
CA LEU A 35 3.62 2.54 2.69
C LEU A 35 4.99 2.01 3.16
N PRO A 36 5.14 1.63 4.45
CA PRO A 36 6.32 0.95 4.94
C PRO A 36 6.31 -0.50 4.45
N LEU A 37 6.83 -0.71 3.24
CA LEU A 37 6.88 -2.02 2.60
C LEU A 37 8.15 -2.78 3.01
N ALA A 38 8.00 -4.04 3.43
CA ALA A 38 9.13 -4.93 3.72
C ALA A 38 9.01 -6.23 2.93
N ASN A 39 10.10 -6.67 2.28
CA ASN A 39 10.15 -7.91 1.51
C ASN A 39 9.02 -8.00 0.47
N VAL A 40 8.92 -6.96 -0.35
CA VAL A 40 7.96 -6.87 -1.46
C VAL A 40 8.26 -7.96 -2.48
N VAL A 41 7.25 -8.78 -2.76
CA VAL A 41 7.29 -9.84 -3.77
C VAL A 41 6.89 -9.28 -5.12
N GLU A 42 5.81 -8.51 -5.15
CA GLU A 42 5.23 -7.97 -6.38
C GLU A 42 4.49 -6.67 -6.12
N VAL A 43 4.62 -5.70 -7.02
CA VAL A 43 3.76 -4.52 -7.09
C VAL A 43 3.17 -4.45 -8.48
N GLY A 44 1.87 -4.20 -8.56
CA GLY A 44 1.17 -4.02 -9.82
C GLY A 44 0.31 -2.76 -9.82
N TYR A 45 0.17 -2.20 -11.03
CA TYR A 45 -0.67 -1.03 -11.25
C TYR A 45 -1.29 -1.04 -12.64
N VAL A 46 -2.59 -0.78 -12.71
CA VAL A 46 -3.37 -0.65 -13.94
C VAL A 46 -3.63 0.83 -14.21
N GLU A 47 -3.03 1.37 -15.26
CA GLU A 47 -3.16 2.79 -15.59
C GLU A 47 -4.59 3.18 -15.98
N SER A 48 -5.31 2.32 -16.70
CA SER A 48 -6.68 2.59 -17.15
C SER A 48 -7.69 2.75 -16.02
N THR A 49 -7.52 2.03 -14.91
CA THR A 49 -8.49 2.00 -13.80
C THR A 49 -7.96 2.67 -12.53
N GLY A 50 -6.66 2.91 -12.45
CA GLY A 50 -5.99 3.32 -11.22
C GLY A 50 -5.88 2.21 -10.17
N TYR A 51 -6.16 0.95 -10.53
CA TYR A 51 -6.05 -0.17 -9.60
C TYR A 51 -4.59 -0.48 -9.27
N MET A 52 -4.24 -0.60 -8.00
CA MET A 52 -2.93 -1.04 -7.55
C MET A 52 -3.03 -2.23 -6.61
N TRP A 53 -2.01 -3.06 -6.61
CA TRP A 53 -1.83 -4.11 -5.62
C TRP A 53 -0.36 -4.27 -5.25
N ILE A 54 -0.13 -4.69 -4.01
CA ILE A 54 1.18 -4.95 -3.44
C ILE A 54 1.10 -6.29 -2.73
N VAL A 55 2.04 -7.17 -3.04
CA VAL A 55 2.22 -8.46 -2.38
C VAL A 55 3.56 -8.43 -1.68
N GLN A 56 3.56 -8.70 -0.38
CA GLN A 56 4.74 -8.76 0.46
C GLN A 56 4.79 -10.09 1.22
N GLN A 57 6.00 -10.55 1.57
CA GLN A 57 6.16 -11.86 2.20
C GLN A 57 5.55 -11.92 3.60
N ASN A 58 5.66 -10.83 4.36
CA ASN A 58 5.26 -10.79 5.76
C ASN A 58 4.37 -9.58 6.02
N LYS A 59 3.45 -9.72 6.97
CA LYS A 59 2.71 -8.58 7.52
C LYS A 59 3.69 -7.61 8.20
N VAL A 60 3.49 -6.31 8.00
CA VAL A 60 4.30 -5.26 8.62
C VAL A 60 3.40 -4.42 9.53
N GLU A 61 3.84 -4.16 10.76
CA GLU A 61 3.19 -3.19 11.64
C GLU A 61 4.12 -1.98 11.79
N HIS A 62 3.58 -0.80 11.55
CA HIS A 62 4.31 0.45 11.66
C HIS A 62 3.61 1.39 12.62
N GLU A 63 4.35 1.89 13.60
CA GLU A 63 3.86 2.93 14.52
C GLU A 63 4.24 4.31 13.99
N PHE A 64 3.24 5.06 13.57
CA PHE A 64 3.39 6.47 13.26
C PHE A 64 3.46 7.27 14.57
N LYS A 65 4.68 7.40 15.12
CA LYS A 65 4.94 8.06 16.42
C LYS A 65 4.37 9.46 16.53
N LEU A 66 4.41 10.24 15.44
CA LEU A 66 3.89 11.62 15.42
C LEU A 66 2.40 11.71 15.72
N ILE A 67 1.63 10.68 15.39
CA ILE A 67 0.17 10.63 15.60
C ILE A 67 -0.23 9.51 16.56
N SER A 68 0.73 8.83 17.19
CA SER A 68 0.53 7.66 18.06
C SER A 68 -0.46 6.65 17.47
N LYS A 69 -0.34 6.34 16.17
CA LYS A 69 -1.19 5.34 15.49
C LYS A 69 -0.38 4.16 15.03
N LEU A 70 -0.83 2.97 15.38
CA LEU A 70 -0.27 1.72 14.89
C LEU A 70 -1.05 1.28 13.65
N VAL A 71 -0.36 1.16 12.53
CA VAL A 71 -0.94 0.72 11.26
C VAL A 71 -0.34 -0.63 10.87
N SER A 72 -1.21 -1.61 10.65
CA SER A 72 -0.87 -2.92 10.13
C SER A 72 -1.07 -2.96 8.61
N TYR A 73 -0.08 -3.48 7.90
CA TYR A 73 -0.07 -3.75 6.47
C TYR A 73 0.03 -5.27 6.27
N ASP A 74 -0.99 -5.85 5.63
CA ASP A 74 -1.14 -7.28 5.39
C ASP A 74 -0.24 -7.77 4.24
N THR A 75 -0.22 -9.07 3.98
CA THR A 75 0.61 -9.65 2.91
C THR A 75 0.10 -9.31 1.52
N GLU A 76 -1.21 -9.08 1.38
CA GLU A 76 -1.83 -8.60 0.16
C GLU A 76 -2.55 -7.28 0.42
N ILE A 77 -2.07 -6.22 -0.22
CA ILE A 77 -2.63 -4.88 -0.16
C ILE A 77 -3.17 -4.56 -1.56
N ASN A 78 -4.40 -4.04 -1.65
CA ASN A 78 -4.96 -3.63 -2.92
C ASN A 78 -5.91 -2.45 -2.75
N GLY A 79 -6.13 -1.71 -3.83
CA GLY A 79 -7.02 -0.56 -3.83
C GLY A 79 -6.95 0.21 -5.13
N TYR A 80 -7.63 1.34 -5.19
CA TYR A 80 -7.65 2.22 -6.36
C TYR A 80 -7.04 3.55 -5.98
N VAL A 81 -5.96 3.92 -6.64
CA VAL A 81 -5.28 5.21 -6.45
C VAL A 81 -5.86 6.24 -7.40
N ASP A 82 -6.01 7.46 -6.89
CA ASP A 82 -6.55 8.62 -7.56
C ASP A 82 -5.81 9.84 -6.99
N LYS A 83 -5.95 11.02 -7.60
CA LYS A 83 -5.18 12.21 -7.22
C LYS A 83 -5.40 12.50 -5.72
N MET A 84 -4.32 12.45 -4.94
CA MET A 84 -4.26 12.64 -3.49
C MET A 84 -5.13 11.70 -2.64
N LYS A 85 -5.62 10.58 -3.18
CA LYS A 85 -6.51 9.67 -2.42
C LYS A 85 -6.40 8.21 -2.85
N ILE A 86 -6.67 7.31 -1.91
CA ILE A 86 -6.80 5.87 -2.16
C ILE A 86 -8.22 5.43 -1.79
N LYS A 87 -8.90 4.77 -2.74
CA LYS A 87 -10.26 4.26 -2.60
C LYS A 87 -10.23 2.74 -2.44
N LYS A 88 -11.17 2.21 -1.66
CA LYS A 88 -11.35 0.76 -1.41
C LYS A 88 -10.04 0.06 -1.01
N LEU A 89 -9.22 0.73 -0.19
CA LEU A 89 -7.97 0.18 0.31
C LEU A 89 -8.25 -1.05 1.19
N ARG A 90 -7.68 -2.19 0.81
CA ARG A 90 -7.71 -3.45 1.56
C ARG A 90 -6.28 -3.85 1.93
N GLY A 91 -6.16 -4.62 3.00
CA GLY A 91 -4.85 -5.03 3.53
C GLY A 91 -4.15 -3.96 4.37
N VAL A 92 -4.78 -2.82 4.64
CA VAL A 92 -4.28 -1.82 5.60
C VAL A 92 -5.29 -1.64 6.72
N LYS A 93 -4.84 -1.80 7.96
CA LYS A 93 -5.66 -1.63 9.16
C LYS A 93 -4.97 -0.65 10.11
N ALA A 94 -5.58 0.49 10.37
CA ALA A 94 -5.18 1.32 11.49
C ALA A 94 -5.77 0.71 12.77
N LYS A 95 -4.93 0.31 13.72
CA LYS A 95 -5.35 0.00 15.09
C LYS A 95 -5.51 1.34 15.81
N GLU A 96 -6.71 1.56 16.35
CA GLU A 96 -6.91 2.62 17.33
C GLU A 96 -6.40 2.09 18.67
N LEU A 97 -5.41 2.79 19.25
CA LEU A 97 -5.04 2.57 20.65
C LEU A 97 -6.20 3.07 21.50
N MET A 98 -7.04 2.15 22.00
CA MET A 98 -7.98 2.49 23.07
C MET A 98 -7.15 2.84 24.32
N LEU A 99 -7.05 4.13 24.63
CA LEU A 99 -6.63 4.57 25.95
C LEU A 99 -7.75 4.21 26.93
N TRP A 100 -7.54 3.18 27.76
CA TRP A 100 -8.41 2.91 28.91
C TRP A 100 -7.93 3.79 30.08
N PRO A 101 -8.76 4.69 30.64
CA PRO A 101 -8.44 5.28 31.94
C PRO A 101 -8.52 4.19 33.03
N PRO A 102 -7.70 4.26 34.09
CA PRO A 102 -7.52 3.18 35.07
C PRO A 102 -8.80 2.69 35.74
#